data_AF-A0A4Q3VWF5-F1
#
_entry.id   AF-A0A4Q3VWF5-F1
#
_cell.length_a   1.000
_cell.length_b   1.000
_cell.length_c   1.000
_cell.angle_alpha   90.00
_cell.angle_beta   90.00
_cell.angle_gamma   90.00
#
_symmetry.space_group_name_H-M   'P 1'
#
loop_
_entity.id
_entity.type
_entity.pdbx_description
1 polymer ?
#
loop_
_entity_poly.entity_id
_entity_poly.type
_entity_poly.pdbx_seq_one_letter_code
_entity_poly.pdbx_strand_id
1 'polypeptide(L)'
;MALPAERLPLSSAPKDLPRWMRDPRYSEVFYKRGPYNFAVYGTLESLARDLNGVAVGHAMAYEDLVSGNAKGLETTTFVRIDAVLKHPPKLMPAERFLSPRFARTYAYLEKLFDWTHVLHAQTIDVLASPKLTQNEKDREIEALWRYYKTQVPYTITGLPLNMAYLDSQAYSWKFRRTYPKVNALFWGYHWLQTSIYDLLWRSRTTAEQRAQYAIVGEQYRKTELYRTDRDFMPMMAETSPEFARRFPEMSNAFDNLHMLHDMVNDILATESFTAAQRAEQIQRAIWLVSDDAHRGERPGDRGEPMHDHRFPDAQPGMGMMRMASPGLMFMSGMGWMNMSECAHCSMPIDFEDRTSGATVSVDGWTMNVRCVLCARDMAAQSEGRAIVRANTEDPARPLILISDERGEWTSNLPDVVFLEVPGPHPSCSAWSKAFTGRAAFDAYVKASDEDLGEAKPLSLAEWGARNGGEPDSYERRKGPVENPYKPGLAGGLR
;
A
#
# COMPACT_ATOMS: atom_id res chain seq x y z
N MET A 1 -17.19 8.01 -25.70
CA MET A 1 -16.08 7.91 -26.67
C MET A 1 -14.93 8.79 -26.18
N ALA A 2 -13.84 8.19 -25.76
CA ALA A 2 -12.50 8.78 -25.67
C ALA A 2 -11.49 7.62 -25.85
N LEU A 3 -10.54 7.83 -26.76
CA LEU A 3 -9.58 6.90 -27.35
C LEU A 3 -8.42 6.55 -26.38
N PRO A 4 -7.47 5.65 -26.75
CA PRO A 4 -6.35 5.24 -25.90
C PRO A 4 -5.61 6.45 -25.33
N ALA A 5 -5.33 6.41 -24.03
CA ALA A 5 -4.68 7.45 -23.23
C ALA A 5 -3.76 8.39 -24.04
N GLU A 6 -4.25 9.59 -24.35
CA GLU A 6 -3.44 10.62 -24.98
C GLU A 6 -2.34 11.01 -23.98
N ARG A 7 -1.08 10.74 -24.33
CA ARG A 7 0.07 11.17 -23.52
C ARG A 7 0.12 12.69 -23.55
N LEU A 8 0.39 13.29 -22.40
CA LEU A 8 0.61 14.73 -22.32
C LEU A 8 1.87 15.09 -23.12
N PRO A 9 1.89 16.26 -23.77
CA PRO A 9 3.11 16.77 -24.39
C PRO A 9 4.21 16.99 -23.35
N LEU A 10 5.46 16.87 -23.78
CA LEU A 10 6.60 17.13 -22.92
C LEU A 10 6.56 18.57 -22.42
N SER A 11 6.47 18.76 -21.11
CA SER A 11 6.36 20.07 -20.46
C SER A 11 7.69 20.43 -19.79
N SER A 12 8.11 21.69 -19.87
CA SER A 12 9.31 22.17 -19.19
C SER A 12 9.14 22.21 -17.68
N ALA A 13 10.24 22.14 -16.93
CA ALA A 13 10.20 22.45 -15.50
C ALA A 13 9.80 23.93 -15.28
N PRO A 14 9.12 24.25 -14.17
CA PRO A 14 8.90 25.66 -13.81
C PRO A 14 10.21 26.42 -13.70
N LYS A 15 10.20 27.72 -14.05
CA LYS A 15 11.40 28.56 -13.96
C LYS A 15 11.82 28.84 -12.52
N ASP A 16 10.85 28.86 -11.60
CA ASP A 16 11.05 29.23 -10.20
C ASP A 16 11.05 27.99 -9.30
N LEU A 17 11.94 27.04 -9.59
CA LEU A 17 12.14 25.87 -8.73
C LEU A 17 12.65 26.28 -7.33
N PRO A 18 12.24 25.55 -6.27
CA PRO A 18 12.75 25.76 -4.92
C PRO A 18 14.27 25.75 -4.85
N ARG A 19 14.84 26.65 -4.03
CA ARG A 19 16.30 26.85 -3.94
C ARG A 19 17.07 25.56 -3.62
N TRP A 20 16.50 24.68 -2.80
CA TRP A 20 17.14 23.43 -2.40
C TRP A 20 17.36 22.46 -3.56
N MET A 21 16.55 22.52 -4.64
CA MET A 21 16.72 21.71 -5.85
C MET A 21 17.95 22.13 -6.67
N ARG A 22 18.46 23.33 -6.43
CA ARG A 22 19.68 23.87 -7.06
C ARG A 22 20.89 23.82 -6.14
N ASP A 23 20.70 23.49 -4.86
CA ASP A 23 21.77 23.42 -3.88
C ASP A 23 22.40 22.02 -3.92
N PRO A 24 23.70 21.87 -4.22
CA PRO A 24 24.35 20.56 -4.17
C PRO A 24 24.62 20.07 -2.74
N ARG A 25 24.50 20.94 -1.72
CA ARG A 25 24.78 20.57 -0.33
C ARG A 25 23.67 19.70 0.24
N TYR A 26 24.05 18.57 0.81
CA TYR A 26 23.14 17.73 1.56
C TYR A 26 22.90 18.37 2.94
N SER A 27 21.65 18.68 3.27
CA SER A 27 21.31 19.11 4.63
C SER A 27 21.27 17.88 5.52
N GLU A 28 22.24 17.73 6.42
CA GLU A 28 22.24 16.67 7.43
C GLU A 28 21.14 16.96 8.48
N VAL A 29 19.90 16.64 8.13
CA VAL A 29 18.85 16.47 9.13
C VAL A 29 19.13 15.13 9.82
N PHE A 30 18.85 15.01 11.12
CA PHE A 30 18.99 13.73 11.82
C PHE A 30 17.61 13.11 11.95
N TYR A 31 17.46 11.80 11.77
CA TYR A 31 16.15 11.16 11.93
C TYR A 31 15.53 11.47 13.31
N LYS A 32 14.21 11.47 13.43
CA LYS A 32 13.56 11.77 14.72
C LYS A 32 13.96 10.72 15.76
N ARG A 33 14.64 11.14 16.82
CA ARG A 33 15.03 10.22 17.90
C ARG A 33 13.81 9.72 18.66
N GLY A 34 13.80 8.43 18.99
CA GLY A 34 12.76 7.78 19.78
C GLY A 34 13.17 6.38 20.25
N PRO A 35 12.48 5.82 21.26
CA PRO A 35 12.81 4.50 21.82
C PRO A 35 12.57 3.35 20.82
N TYR A 36 11.86 3.63 19.73
CA TYR A 36 11.50 2.72 18.65
C TYR A 36 12.54 2.62 17.54
N ASN A 37 13.53 3.53 17.46
CA ASN A 37 14.47 3.50 16.33
C ASN A 37 15.14 2.13 16.20
N PHE A 38 15.14 1.60 14.99
CA PHE A 38 15.64 0.29 14.61
C PHE A 38 14.92 -0.91 15.24
N ALA A 39 13.72 -0.72 15.79
CA ALA A 39 12.95 -1.81 16.40
C ALA A 39 12.68 -2.96 15.43
N VAL A 40 12.47 -2.69 14.14
CA VAL A 40 12.19 -3.75 13.14
C VAL A 40 13.30 -4.81 13.11
N TYR A 41 14.56 -4.42 13.31
CA TYR A 41 15.70 -5.34 13.32
C TYR A 41 15.68 -6.33 14.49
N GLY A 42 15.10 -5.95 15.63
CA GLY A 42 14.97 -6.82 16.80
C GLY A 42 13.65 -7.60 16.82
N THR A 43 12.58 -7.01 16.28
CA THR A 43 11.23 -7.60 16.33
C THR A 43 10.98 -8.54 15.15
N LEU A 44 11.37 -8.14 13.94
CA LEU A 44 11.04 -8.76 12.66
C LEU A 44 12.26 -8.75 11.72
N GLU A 45 13.32 -9.46 12.08
CA GLU A 45 14.57 -9.48 11.28
C GLU A 45 14.31 -9.83 9.81
N SER A 46 13.43 -10.79 9.52
CA SER A 46 13.10 -11.17 8.14
C SER A 46 12.54 -10.00 7.33
N LEU A 47 11.69 -9.16 7.93
CA LEU A 47 11.17 -7.95 7.28
C LEU A 47 12.28 -6.93 7.06
N ALA A 48 13.09 -6.67 8.10
CA ALA A 48 14.21 -5.74 8.00
C ALA A 48 15.16 -6.14 6.86
N ARG A 49 15.42 -7.44 6.71
CA ARG A 49 16.27 -7.98 5.66
C ARG A 49 15.65 -7.83 4.28
N ASP A 50 14.38 -8.18 4.11
CA ASP A 50 13.71 -8.00 2.82
C ASP A 50 13.73 -6.52 2.40
N LEU A 51 13.42 -5.58 3.31
CA LEU A 51 13.53 -4.14 3.05
C LEU A 51 14.96 -3.70 2.69
N ASN A 52 15.98 -4.23 3.37
CA ASN A 52 17.38 -3.91 3.06
C ASN A 52 17.80 -4.40 1.68
N GLY A 53 17.47 -5.64 1.32
CA GLY A 53 17.81 -6.22 0.02
C GLY A 53 17.23 -5.40 -1.12
N VAL A 54 16.05 -4.86 -0.89
CA VAL A 54 15.35 -4.06 -1.87
C VAL A 54 15.95 -2.67 -2.06
N ALA A 55 16.27 -1.95 -0.98
CA ALA A 55 17.00 -0.68 -1.08
C ALA A 55 18.31 -0.84 -1.88
N VAL A 56 19.03 -1.96 -1.65
CA VAL A 56 20.23 -2.28 -2.43
C VAL A 56 19.91 -2.53 -3.91
N GLY A 57 18.86 -3.29 -4.20
CA GLY A 57 18.42 -3.57 -5.57
C GLY A 57 18.04 -2.32 -6.36
N HIS A 58 17.26 -1.42 -5.75
CA HIS A 58 16.90 -0.11 -6.31
C HIS A 58 18.15 0.71 -6.65
N ALA A 59 19.06 0.87 -5.70
CA ALA A 59 20.29 1.62 -5.91
C ALA A 59 21.15 1.04 -7.05
N MET A 60 21.26 -0.29 -7.14
CA MET A 60 21.99 -0.94 -8.23
C MET A 60 21.40 -0.66 -9.61
N ALA A 61 20.08 -0.71 -9.74
CA ALA A 61 19.39 -0.44 -11.01
C ALA A 61 19.51 1.04 -11.40
N TYR A 62 19.36 1.97 -10.45
CA TYR A 62 19.57 3.39 -10.71
C TYR A 62 21.00 3.71 -11.14
N GLU A 63 22.00 3.10 -10.51
CA GLU A 63 23.40 3.27 -10.91
C GLU A 63 23.63 2.80 -12.36
N ASP A 64 23.05 1.66 -12.74
CA ASP A 64 23.21 1.14 -14.09
C ASP A 64 22.45 1.97 -15.15
N LEU A 65 21.29 2.54 -14.80
CA LEU A 65 20.56 3.49 -15.66
C LEU A 65 21.40 4.72 -16.01
N VAL A 66 22.16 5.27 -15.05
CA VAL A 66 22.94 6.50 -15.27
C VAL A 66 24.39 6.25 -15.72
N SER A 67 24.88 5.03 -15.58
CA SER A 67 26.25 4.65 -15.96
C SER A 67 26.36 4.13 -17.40
N GLY A 68 25.25 4.05 -18.14
CA GLY A 68 25.21 3.50 -19.49
C GLY A 68 25.09 1.97 -19.53
N ASN A 69 24.80 1.34 -18.39
CA ASN A 69 24.64 -0.12 -18.25
C ASN A 69 23.18 -0.56 -18.31
N ALA A 70 22.24 0.31 -18.68
CA ALA A 70 20.80 0.03 -18.69
C ALA A 70 20.42 -1.24 -19.50
N LYS A 71 21.19 -1.59 -20.54
CA LYS A 71 20.99 -2.85 -21.30
C LYS A 71 21.12 -4.11 -20.45
N GLY A 72 21.86 -4.03 -19.34
CA GLY A 72 22.04 -5.11 -18.37
C GLY A 72 20.82 -5.31 -17.45
N LEU A 73 19.89 -4.36 -17.39
CA LEU A 73 18.74 -4.41 -16.47
C LEU A 73 17.97 -5.73 -16.59
N GLU A 74 17.70 -6.24 -17.78
CA GLU A 74 16.94 -7.50 -17.97
C GLU A 74 17.80 -8.78 -17.91
N THR A 75 19.10 -8.65 -17.69
CA THR A 75 20.08 -9.74 -17.73
C THR A 75 21.06 -9.69 -16.56
N THR A 76 22.28 -9.19 -16.76
CA THR A 76 23.36 -9.22 -15.76
C THR A 76 23.03 -8.43 -14.51
N THR A 77 22.37 -7.28 -14.66
CA THR A 77 21.96 -6.45 -13.52
C THR A 77 20.80 -7.09 -12.79
N PHE A 78 19.80 -7.65 -13.50
CA PHE A 78 18.73 -8.44 -12.88
C PHE A 78 19.30 -9.57 -12.01
N VAL A 79 20.22 -10.38 -12.55
CA VAL A 79 20.85 -11.49 -11.81
C VAL A 79 21.59 -10.99 -10.56
N ARG A 80 22.27 -9.85 -10.65
CA ARG A 80 22.96 -9.25 -9.51
C ARG A 80 21.99 -8.78 -8.43
N ILE A 81 20.89 -8.13 -8.82
CA ILE A 81 19.85 -7.68 -7.88
C ILE A 81 19.15 -8.89 -7.25
N ASP A 82 18.75 -9.88 -8.05
CA ASP A 82 18.12 -11.13 -7.59
C ASP A 82 19.00 -11.88 -6.57
N ALA A 83 20.31 -11.92 -6.79
CA ALA A 83 21.25 -12.51 -5.83
C ALA A 83 21.25 -11.78 -4.48
N VAL A 84 21.17 -10.44 -4.49
CA VAL A 84 21.05 -9.64 -3.25
C VAL A 84 19.70 -9.87 -2.58
N LEU A 85 18.61 -9.94 -3.33
CA LEU A 85 17.26 -10.17 -2.78
C LEU A 85 17.12 -11.57 -2.15
N LYS A 86 17.83 -12.57 -2.68
CA LYS A 86 17.93 -13.91 -2.08
C LYS A 86 18.83 -13.96 -0.85
N HIS A 87 19.79 -13.04 -0.75
CA HIS A 87 20.77 -12.96 0.34
C HIS A 87 20.90 -11.52 0.87
N PRO A 88 19.81 -10.96 1.43
CA PRO A 88 19.77 -9.55 1.80
C PRO A 88 20.77 -9.23 2.91
N PRO A 89 21.37 -8.02 2.91
CA PRO A 89 22.28 -7.61 3.95
C PRO A 89 21.55 -7.44 5.29
N LYS A 90 22.25 -7.73 6.38
CA LYS A 90 21.68 -7.61 7.74
C LYS A 90 21.40 -6.18 8.16
N LEU A 91 22.16 -5.22 7.62
CA LEU A 91 22.03 -3.79 7.88
C LEU A 91 21.92 -3.06 6.55
N MET A 92 21.09 -2.03 6.50
CA MET A 92 20.95 -1.19 5.33
C MET A 92 22.23 -0.37 5.08
N PRO A 93 22.94 -0.55 3.95
CA PRO A 93 23.97 0.40 3.53
C PRO A 93 23.30 1.71 3.09
N ALA A 94 23.98 2.84 3.25
CA ALA A 94 23.47 4.09 2.69
C ALA A 94 23.47 4.03 1.15
N GLU A 95 22.33 4.34 0.52
CA GLU A 95 22.12 4.17 -0.93
C GLU A 95 23.16 4.89 -1.78
N ARG A 96 23.57 6.10 -1.38
CA ARG A 96 24.65 6.87 -2.03
C ARG A 96 25.99 6.12 -2.21
N PHE A 97 26.27 5.10 -1.40
CA PHE A 97 27.47 4.27 -1.55
C PHE A 97 27.29 3.13 -2.55
N LEU A 98 26.04 2.75 -2.81
CA LEU A 98 25.66 1.75 -3.82
C LEU A 98 25.43 2.39 -5.20
N SER A 99 24.91 3.62 -5.24
CA SER A 99 24.58 4.36 -6.46
C SER A 99 25.34 5.70 -6.58
N PRO A 100 26.68 5.70 -6.49
CA PRO A 100 27.45 6.94 -6.36
C PRO A 100 27.38 7.87 -7.58
N ARG A 101 27.21 7.36 -8.81
CA ARG A 101 27.00 8.24 -9.97
C ARG A 101 25.61 8.85 -9.92
N PHE A 102 24.59 8.05 -9.64
CA PHE A 102 23.21 8.53 -9.53
C PHE A 102 23.11 9.64 -8.49
N ALA A 103 23.61 9.40 -7.28
CA ALA A 103 23.57 10.36 -6.18
C ALA A 103 24.32 11.67 -6.50
N ARG A 104 25.40 11.63 -7.29
CA ARG A 104 26.09 12.86 -7.74
C ARG A 104 25.35 13.60 -8.85
N THR A 105 24.80 12.87 -9.81
CA THR A 105 24.11 13.46 -10.97
C THR A 105 22.76 14.06 -10.58
N TYR A 106 22.04 13.40 -9.67
CA TYR A 106 20.69 13.77 -9.25
C TYR A 106 20.62 14.02 -7.74
N ALA A 107 21.60 14.74 -7.19
CA ALA A 107 21.71 15.00 -5.74
C ALA A 107 20.46 15.62 -5.11
N TYR A 108 19.68 16.39 -5.86
CA TYR A 108 18.41 16.96 -5.41
C TYR A 108 17.30 15.90 -5.29
N LEU A 109 17.29 14.89 -6.17
CA LEU A 109 16.36 13.77 -6.08
C LEU A 109 16.72 12.89 -4.88
N GLU A 110 18.01 12.61 -4.70
CA GLU A 110 18.50 11.78 -3.59
C GLU A 110 18.07 12.32 -2.23
N LYS A 111 18.11 13.64 -2.05
CA LYS A 111 17.59 14.29 -0.84
C LYS A 111 16.13 13.92 -0.56
N LEU A 112 15.27 14.09 -1.57
CA LEU A 112 13.84 13.84 -1.43
C LEU A 112 13.53 12.35 -1.18
N PHE A 113 14.21 11.45 -1.92
CA PHE A 113 14.09 10.01 -1.74
C PHE A 113 14.54 9.57 -0.36
N ASP A 114 15.77 9.93 0.04
CA ASP A 114 16.35 9.51 1.32
C ASP A 114 15.45 9.91 2.49
N TRP A 115 14.95 11.14 2.52
CA TRP A 115 14.12 11.59 3.65
C TRP A 115 12.73 11.01 3.70
N THR A 116 12.14 10.70 2.54
CA THR A 116 10.84 10.02 2.52
C THR A 116 11.00 8.53 2.82
N HIS A 117 12.12 7.90 2.43
CA HIS A 117 12.50 6.55 2.86
C HIS A 117 12.79 6.49 4.36
N VAL A 118 13.45 7.50 4.94
CA VAL A 118 13.61 7.62 6.39
C VAL A 118 12.24 7.69 7.07
N LEU A 119 11.29 8.48 6.55
CA LEU A 119 9.93 8.51 7.09
C LEU A 119 9.27 7.12 7.06
N HIS A 120 9.33 6.40 5.92
CA HIS A 120 8.86 5.00 5.83
C HIS A 120 9.50 4.12 6.92
N ALA A 121 10.83 4.10 7.00
CA ALA A 121 11.57 3.26 7.93
C ALA A 121 11.23 3.57 9.39
N GLN A 122 11.14 4.86 9.76
CA GLN A 122 10.79 5.27 11.12
C GLN A 122 9.34 4.90 11.48
N THR A 123 8.40 5.00 10.53
CA THR A 123 7.02 4.57 10.76
C THR A 123 6.93 3.05 10.97
N ILE A 124 7.67 2.27 10.18
CA ILE A 124 7.78 0.80 10.38
C ILE A 124 8.37 0.48 11.75
N ASP A 125 9.42 1.19 12.16
CA ASP A 125 10.04 1.04 13.48
C ASP A 125 9.05 1.36 14.63
N VAL A 126 8.27 2.43 14.52
CA VAL A 126 7.21 2.74 15.50
C VAL A 126 6.22 1.58 15.60
N LEU A 127 5.72 1.10 14.46
CA LEU A 127 4.73 0.03 14.43
C LEU A 127 5.28 -1.32 14.90
N ALA A 128 6.54 -1.63 14.60
CA ALA A 128 7.25 -2.84 15.02
C ALA A 128 7.77 -2.77 16.47
N SER A 129 7.72 -1.61 17.13
CA SER A 129 8.26 -1.45 18.48
C SER A 129 7.40 -2.17 19.52
N PRO A 130 7.98 -3.09 20.32
CA PRO A 130 7.31 -3.69 21.46
C PRO A 130 7.31 -2.75 22.68
N LYS A 131 8.03 -1.62 22.61
CA LYS A 131 8.17 -0.65 23.70
C LYS A 131 7.05 0.40 23.72
N LEU A 132 6.18 0.39 22.71
CA LEU A 132 5.10 1.36 22.57
C LEU A 132 3.75 0.63 22.61
N THR A 133 2.82 1.15 23.40
CA THR A 133 1.41 0.82 23.32
C THR A 133 0.81 1.30 22.00
N GLN A 134 -0.37 0.81 21.62
CA GLN A 134 -1.02 1.22 20.37
C GLN A 134 -1.28 2.73 20.30
N ASN A 135 -1.73 3.33 21.40
CA ASN A 135 -1.96 4.77 21.49
C ASN A 135 -0.65 5.59 21.44
N GLU A 136 0.47 5.03 21.91
CA GLU A 136 1.79 5.65 21.74
C GLU A 136 2.27 5.56 20.31
N LYS A 137 2.04 4.42 19.63
CA LYS A 137 2.35 4.27 18.21
C LYS A 137 1.64 5.33 17.37
N ASP A 138 0.33 5.50 17.56
CA ASP A 138 -0.43 6.51 16.81
C ASP A 138 0.10 7.93 17.04
N ARG A 139 0.37 8.29 18.30
CA ARG A 139 0.92 9.61 18.65
C ARG A 139 2.32 9.82 18.05
N GLU A 140 3.16 8.78 18.01
CA GLU A 140 4.49 8.88 17.42
C GLU A 140 4.47 8.97 15.90
N ILE A 141 3.50 8.33 15.22
CA ILE A 141 3.31 8.47 13.76
C ILE A 141 2.94 9.92 13.41
N GLU A 142 1.99 10.51 14.15
CA GLU A 142 1.65 11.94 14.02
C GLU A 142 2.85 12.85 14.30
N ALA A 143 3.66 12.50 15.31
CA ALA A 143 4.87 13.24 15.62
C ALA A 143 5.95 13.12 14.53
N LEU A 144 6.07 11.95 13.88
CA LEU A 144 6.94 11.73 12.72
C LEU A 144 6.49 12.55 11.52
N TRP A 145 5.19 12.57 11.22
CA TRP A 145 4.64 13.41 10.15
C TRP A 145 4.98 14.88 10.38
N ARG A 146 4.68 15.40 11.58
CA ARG A 146 5.00 16.78 11.94
C ARG A 146 6.50 17.07 11.86
N TYR A 147 7.34 16.13 12.28
CA TYR A 147 8.80 16.26 12.17
C TYR A 147 9.22 16.38 10.71
N TYR A 148 8.75 15.46 9.86
CA TYR A 148 9.01 15.46 8.42
C TYR A 148 8.64 16.81 7.80
N LYS A 149 7.41 17.29 8.02
CA LYS A 149 6.91 18.53 7.41
C LYS A 149 7.55 19.82 7.94
N THR A 150 8.14 19.81 9.14
CA THR A 150 8.66 21.03 9.77
C THR A 150 10.18 21.11 9.84
N GLN A 151 10.88 19.97 9.84
CA GLN A 151 12.33 19.92 9.99
C GLN A 151 13.04 19.54 8.69
N VAL A 152 12.37 18.81 7.79
CA VAL A 152 12.94 18.40 6.50
C VAL A 152 12.62 19.48 5.47
N PRO A 153 13.62 20.07 4.79
CA PRO A 153 13.39 21.20 3.89
C PRO A 153 12.91 20.79 2.49
N TYR A 154 12.84 19.49 2.20
CA TYR A 154 12.41 18.93 0.93
C TYR A 154 11.45 17.77 1.20
N THR A 155 10.16 18.07 1.22
CA THR A 155 9.11 17.10 1.53
C THR A 155 8.19 16.88 0.35
N ILE A 156 7.66 15.66 0.28
CA ILE A 156 6.55 15.30 -0.59
C ILE A 156 5.25 15.77 0.05
N THR A 157 4.33 16.25 -0.79
CA THR A 157 3.01 16.69 -0.36
C THR A 157 2.21 15.54 0.22
N GLY A 158 1.43 15.84 1.28
CA GLY A 158 0.47 14.90 1.86
C GLY A 158 -0.90 14.93 1.16
N LEU A 159 -1.03 15.67 0.06
CA LEU A 159 -2.25 15.72 -0.73
C LEU A 159 -2.40 14.46 -1.60
N PRO A 160 -3.63 13.94 -1.79
CA PRO A 160 -3.89 12.81 -2.67
C PRO A 160 -3.80 13.26 -4.14
N LEU A 161 -2.61 13.16 -4.73
CA LEU A 161 -2.40 13.66 -6.10
C LEU A 161 -3.13 12.81 -7.13
N ASN A 162 -3.58 13.43 -8.22
CA ASN A 162 -4.18 12.71 -9.34
C ASN A 162 -3.17 11.76 -10.01
N MET A 163 -3.21 10.50 -9.61
CA MET A 163 -2.34 9.44 -10.14
C MET A 163 -2.55 9.22 -11.63
N ALA A 164 -3.77 9.42 -12.15
CA ALA A 164 -4.01 9.38 -13.59
C ALA A 164 -3.22 10.44 -14.35
N TYR A 165 -3.08 11.64 -13.78
CA TYR A 165 -2.30 12.73 -14.35
C TYR A 165 -0.80 12.39 -14.32
N LEU A 166 -0.28 11.94 -13.17
CA LEU A 166 1.12 11.54 -13.03
C LEU A 166 1.48 10.35 -13.94
N ASP A 167 0.55 9.43 -14.20
CA ASP A 167 0.69 8.31 -15.13
C ASP A 167 0.51 8.68 -16.62
N SER A 168 0.24 9.96 -16.93
CA SER A 168 -0.05 10.42 -18.30
C SER A 168 1.05 11.29 -18.92
N GLN A 169 2.22 11.39 -18.29
CA GLN A 169 3.33 12.17 -18.82
C GLN A 169 3.87 11.59 -20.14
N ALA A 170 4.57 12.40 -20.93
CA ALA A 170 5.10 12.03 -22.25
C ALA A 170 5.99 10.77 -22.24
N TYR A 171 6.69 10.53 -21.13
CA TYR A 171 7.61 9.42 -20.91
C TYR A 171 6.95 8.21 -20.24
N SER A 172 5.71 8.32 -19.76
CA SER A 172 5.10 7.31 -18.89
C SER A 172 5.10 5.91 -19.54
N TRP A 173 5.29 4.89 -18.72
CA TRP A 173 5.38 3.45 -19.04
C TRP A 173 6.64 3.03 -19.81
N LYS A 174 7.58 3.93 -20.09
CA LYS A 174 8.78 3.60 -20.84
C LYS A 174 9.61 2.54 -20.12
N PHE A 175 9.82 2.66 -18.81
CA PHE A 175 10.62 1.74 -18.02
C PHE A 175 9.96 0.36 -17.96
N ARG A 176 8.71 0.26 -17.49
CA ARG A 176 8.01 -1.03 -17.36
C ARG A 176 7.85 -1.81 -18.67
N ARG A 177 7.77 -1.12 -19.81
CA ARG A 177 7.75 -1.74 -21.14
C ARG A 177 9.12 -2.20 -21.63
N THR A 178 10.18 -1.49 -21.24
CA THR A 178 11.55 -1.77 -21.71
C THR A 178 12.26 -2.77 -20.81
N TYR A 179 12.02 -2.70 -19.50
CA TYR A 179 12.68 -3.48 -18.45
C TYR A 179 11.64 -4.15 -17.52
N PRO A 180 10.80 -5.06 -18.05
CA PRO A 180 9.70 -5.63 -17.28
C PRO A 180 10.15 -6.46 -16.07
N LYS A 181 11.30 -7.16 -16.12
CA LYS A 181 11.76 -7.95 -14.96
C LYS A 181 12.24 -7.05 -13.83
N VAL A 182 13.04 -6.02 -14.12
CA VAL A 182 13.47 -5.09 -13.06
C VAL A 182 12.28 -4.27 -12.54
N ASN A 183 11.35 -3.90 -13.44
CA ASN A 183 10.10 -3.27 -13.02
C ASN A 183 9.29 -4.16 -12.07
N ALA A 184 9.24 -5.49 -12.28
CA ALA A 184 8.60 -6.41 -11.35
C ALA A 184 9.28 -6.39 -9.97
N LEU A 185 10.62 -6.34 -9.91
CA LEU A 185 11.35 -6.23 -8.64
C LEU A 185 10.97 -4.93 -7.88
N PHE A 186 10.84 -3.82 -8.62
CA PHE A 186 10.45 -2.52 -8.06
C PHE A 186 8.99 -2.50 -7.63
N TRP A 187 8.10 -3.11 -8.40
CA TRP A 187 6.71 -3.24 -8.02
C TRP A 187 6.56 -4.09 -6.75
N GLY A 188 7.23 -5.25 -6.70
CA GLY A 188 7.22 -6.13 -5.53
C GLY A 188 7.80 -5.46 -4.28
N TYR A 189 8.78 -4.57 -4.44
CA TYR A 189 9.25 -3.70 -3.36
C TYR A 189 8.12 -2.86 -2.78
N HIS A 190 7.54 -2.01 -3.62
CA HIS A 190 6.55 -1.05 -3.17
C HIS A 190 5.35 -1.79 -2.59
N TRP A 191 4.99 -2.95 -3.15
CA TRP A 191 3.98 -3.83 -2.57
C TRP A 191 4.33 -4.29 -1.16
N LEU A 192 5.57 -4.73 -0.92
CA LEU A 192 6.01 -5.11 0.42
C LEU A 192 5.94 -3.93 1.38
N GLN A 193 6.39 -2.74 0.96
CA GLN A 193 6.32 -1.53 1.78
C GLN A 193 4.89 -1.22 2.18
N THR A 194 3.96 -1.22 1.23
CA THR A 194 2.56 -0.84 1.50
C THR A 194 1.80 -1.92 2.27
N SER A 195 2.10 -3.21 2.07
CA SER A 195 1.32 -4.33 2.64
C SER A 195 1.59 -4.64 4.11
N ILE A 196 2.65 -4.09 4.70
CA ILE A 196 3.02 -4.38 6.09
C ILE A 196 2.36 -3.45 7.12
N TYR A 197 1.79 -2.32 6.72
CA TYR A 197 1.33 -1.31 7.68
C TYR A 197 0.14 -1.80 8.52
N ASP A 198 -0.92 -2.31 7.88
CA ASP A 198 -2.07 -2.87 8.59
C ASP A 198 -1.67 -4.10 9.42
N LEU A 199 -0.78 -4.94 8.88
CA LEU A 199 -0.20 -6.07 9.60
C LEU A 199 0.45 -5.62 10.91
N LEU A 200 1.33 -4.62 10.86
CA LEU A 200 2.08 -4.17 12.02
C LEU A 200 1.19 -3.40 13.01
N TRP A 201 0.23 -2.61 12.50
CA TRP A 201 -0.68 -1.80 13.32
C TRP A 201 -1.76 -2.64 14.02
N ARG A 202 -2.29 -3.68 13.37
CA ARG A 202 -3.31 -4.56 13.95
C ARG A 202 -2.74 -5.55 14.97
N SER A 203 -1.47 -5.90 14.84
CA SER A 203 -0.81 -6.79 15.80
C SER A 203 -0.60 -6.13 17.17
N ARG A 204 -0.86 -6.86 18.24
CA ARG A 204 -0.62 -6.46 19.64
C ARG A 204 0.68 -7.05 20.20
N THR A 205 1.16 -8.13 19.62
CA THR A 205 2.38 -8.83 20.04
C THR A 205 3.36 -9.06 18.89
N THR A 206 4.63 -9.23 19.22
CA THR A 206 5.65 -9.65 18.25
C THR A 206 5.35 -11.01 17.61
N ALA A 207 4.69 -11.92 18.34
CA ALA A 207 4.31 -13.22 17.81
C ALA A 207 3.28 -13.10 16.68
N GLU A 208 2.26 -12.25 16.86
CA GLU A 208 1.26 -11.96 15.82
C GLU A 208 1.88 -11.29 14.60
N GLN A 209 2.81 -10.35 14.81
CA GLN A 209 3.53 -9.70 13.70
C GLN A 209 4.33 -10.73 12.89
N ARG A 210 5.05 -11.63 13.57
CA ARG A 210 5.85 -12.68 12.93
C ARG A 210 4.98 -13.69 12.18
N ALA A 211 3.87 -14.11 12.77
CA ALA A 211 2.96 -15.07 12.15
C ALA A 211 2.37 -14.52 10.85
N GLN A 212 1.87 -13.28 10.86
CA GLN A 212 1.36 -12.64 9.65
C GLN A 212 2.46 -12.37 8.62
N TYR A 213 3.64 -11.93 9.08
CA TYR A 213 4.74 -11.63 8.16
C TYR A 213 5.32 -12.88 7.50
N ALA A 214 5.22 -14.05 8.14
CA ALA A 214 5.61 -15.30 7.50
C ALA A 214 4.84 -15.52 6.18
N ILE A 215 3.56 -15.17 6.14
CA ILE A 215 2.70 -15.29 4.95
C ILE A 215 2.97 -14.16 3.97
N VAL A 216 2.92 -12.90 4.43
CA VAL A 216 3.16 -11.73 3.57
C VAL A 216 4.55 -11.76 2.95
N GLY A 217 5.57 -12.09 3.74
CA GLY A 217 6.95 -12.23 3.25
C GLY A 217 7.13 -13.41 2.30
N GLU A 218 6.38 -14.49 2.47
CA GLU A 218 6.42 -15.59 1.50
C GLU A 218 5.77 -15.22 0.17
N GLN A 219 4.58 -14.58 0.20
CA GLN A 219 3.93 -14.03 -0.99
C GLN A 219 4.83 -13.03 -1.70
N TYR A 220 5.48 -12.12 -0.94
CA TYR A 220 6.49 -11.20 -1.45
C TYR A 220 7.57 -11.95 -2.25
N ARG A 221 8.28 -12.89 -1.60
CA ARG A 221 9.46 -13.55 -2.18
C ARG A 221 9.12 -14.51 -3.31
N LYS A 222 7.95 -15.15 -3.29
CA LYS A 222 7.58 -16.19 -4.27
C LYS A 222 6.80 -15.65 -5.47
N THR A 223 5.97 -14.64 -5.26
CA THR A 223 5.00 -14.18 -6.26
C THR A 223 5.27 -12.73 -6.63
N GLU A 224 5.13 -11.81 -5.69
CA GLU A 224 5.06 -10.37 -5.99
C GLU A 224 6.37 -9.81 -6.52
N LEU A 225 7.50 -10.34 -6.05
CA LEU A 225 8.82 -9.90 -6.49
C LEU A 225 9.06 -10.12 -7.99
N TYR A 226 8.45 -11.14 -8.59
CA TYR A 226 8.75 -11.56 -9.96
C TYR A 226 7.57 -11.37 -10.93
N ARG A 227 6.49 -10.73 -10.47
CA ARG A 227 5.26 -10.57 -11.22
C ARG A 227 5.36 -9.39 -12.20
N THR A 228 5.33 -9.67 -13.51
CA THR A 228 5.56 -8.67 -14.57
C THR A 228 4.28 -8.09 -15.18
N ASP A 229 3.10 -8.51 -14.74
CA ASP A 229 1.81 -8.21 -15.39
C ASP A 229 0.95 -7.16 -14.64
N ARG A 230 1.50 -6.58 -13.56
CA ARG A 230 0.87 -5.54 -12.74
C ARG A 230 0.66 -4.24 -13.53
N ASP A 231 -0.48 -3.60 -13.29
CA ASP A 231 -0.98 -2.51 -14.15
C ASP A 231 -0.42 -1.12 -13.77
N PHE A 232 -0.20 -0.89 -12.48
CA PHE A 232 0.27 0.36 -11.87
C PHE A 232 0.88 0.09 -10.49
N MET A 233 1.60 1.07 -9.91
CA MET A 233 2.24 0.91 -8.59
C MET A 233 1.21 0.71 -7.47
N PRO A 234 1.47 -0.20 -6.51
CA PRO A 234 0.53 -0.46 -5.44
C PRO A 234 0.39 0.78 -4.56
N MET A 235 -0.84 1.02 -4.12
CA MET A 235 -1.17 2.18 -3.30
C MET A 235 -1.36 1.76 -1.84
N MET A 236 -1.11 2.68 -0.91
CA MET A 236 -1.26 2.43 0.52
C MET A 236 -2.67 1.95 0.86
N ALA A 237 -3.70 2.62 0.33
CA ALA A 237 -5.10 2.26 0.55
C ALA A 237 -5.51 0.89 -0.06
N GLU A 238 -4.77 0.38 -1.06
CA GLU A 238 -5.02 -0.92 -1.68
C GLU A 238 -4.59 -2.08 -0.78
N THR A 239 -3.51 -1.91 -0.02
CA THR A 239 -2.85 -3.00 0.69
C THR A 239 -2.86 -2.84 2.20
N SER A 240 -2.97 -1.59 2.70
CA SER A 240 -3.14 -1.21 4.09
C SER A 240 -4.22 -0.12 4.27
N PRO A 241 -5.49 -0.42 3.95
CA PRO A 241 -6.58 0.55 4.01
C PRO A 241 -6.81 1.16 5.41
N GLU A 242 -6.59 0.41 6.50
CA GLU A 242 -6.79 0.96 7.85
C GLU A 242 -5.74 2.01 8.20
N PHE A 243 -4.47 1.75 7.85
CA PHE A 243 -3.40 2.72 8.00
C PHE A 243 -3.66 3.96 7.13
N ALA A 244 -4.04 3.76 5.86
CA ALA A 244 -4.34 4.85 4.94
C ALA A 244 -5.42 5.78 5.49
N ARG A 245 -6.53 5.19 5.98
CA ARG A 245 -7.62 5.95 6.59
C ARG A 245 -7.21 6.70 7.85
N ARG A 246 -6.33 6.11 8.66
CA ARG A 246 -5.89 6.69 9.93
C ARG A 246 -4.86 7.79 9.75
N PHE A 247 -3.95 7.66 8.78
CA PHE A 247 -2.88 8.61 8.50
C PHE A 247 -2.85 8.96 7.00
N PRO A 248 -3.90 9.65 6.50
CA PRO A 248 -4.10 9.83 5.06
C PRO A 248 -3.01 10.69 4.43
N GLU A 249 -2.55 11.74 5.10
CA GLU A 249 -1.52 12.62 4.56
C GLU A 249 -0.18 11.89 4.39
N MET A 250 0.20 11.06 5.38
CA MET A 250 1.42 10.26 5.29
C MET A 250 1.31 9.19 4.21
N SER A 251 0.14 8.57 4.08
CA SER A 251 -0.12 7.55 3.06
C SER A 251 -0.09 8.12 1.65
N ASN A 252 -0.68 9.30 1.45
CA ASN A 252 -0.57 10.06 0.20
C ASN A 252 0.89 10.40 -0.13
N ALA A 253 1.69 10.83 0.86
CA ALA A 253 3.10 11.13 0.62
C ALA A 253 3.90 9.89 0.17
N PHE A 254 3.55 8.70 0.67
CA PHE A 254 4.14 7.43 0.24
C PHE A 254 3.71 7.05 -1.17
N ASP A 255 2.42 7.17 -1.50
CA ASP A 255 1.92 6.92 -2.85
C ASP A 255 2.52 7.89 -3.88
N ASN A 256 2.64 9.17 -3.51
CA ASN A 256 3.29 10.20 -4.31
C ASN A 256 4.79 9.90 -4.52
N LEU A 257 5.47 9.33 -3.51
CA LEU A 257 6.86 8.85 -3.63
C LEU A 257 6.95 7.68 -4.61
N HIS A 258 6.08 6.68 -4.50
CA HIS A 258 6.08 5.53 -5.41
C HIS A 258 5.83 5.97 -6.85
N MET A 259 4.92 6.91 -7.06
CA MET A 259 4.70 7.52 -8.38
C MET A 259 5.92 8.33 -8.87
N LEU A 260 6.64 9.00 -7.98
CA LEU A 260 7.89 9.67 -8.34
C LEU A 260 8.96 8.67 -8.78
N HIS A 261 9.09 7.51 -8.13
CA HIS A 261 9.98 6.44 -8.59
C HIS A 261 9.64 6.02 -10.03
N ASP A 262 8.36 5.78 -10.32
CA ASP A 262 7.89 5.45 -11.67
C ASP A 262 8.24 6.51 -12.71
N MET A 263 7.95 7.78 -12.41
CA MET A 263 8.27 8.89 -13.30
C MET A 263 9.78 8.99 -13.56
N VAL A 264 10.62 8.87 -12.53
CA VAL A 264 12.08 8.92 -12.67
C VAL A 264 12.59 7.74 -13.50
N ASN A 265 12.10 6.54 -13.24
CA ASN A 265 12.43 5.33 -13.99
C ASN A 265 12.11 5.51 -15.49
N ASP A 266 10.92 6.02 -15.79
CA ASP A 266 10.47 6.28 -17.15
C ASP A 266 11.31 7.35 -17.86
N ILE A 267 11.66 8.45 -17.16
CA ILE A 267 12.54 9.50 -17.69
C ILE A 267 13.93 8.92 -18.03
N LEU A 268 14.51 8.13 -17.12
CA LEU A 268 15.83 7.54 -17.33
C LEU A 268 15.84 6.48 -18.44
N ALA A 269 14.75 5.72 -18.58
CA ALA A 269 14.58 4.75 -19.67
C ALA A 269 14.25 5.40 -21.03
N THR A 270 13.94 6.69 -21.07
CA THR A 270 13.63 7.40 -22.32
C THR A 270 14.93 7.73 -23.08
N GLU A 271 15.23 6.91 -24.09
CA GLU A 271 16.47 7.01 -24.89
C GLU A 271 16.58 8.32 -25.67
N SER A 272 15.46 8.86 -26.16
CA SER A 272 15.42 10.08 -26.96
C SER A 272 15.75 11.35 -26.17
N PHE A 273 15.77 11.29 -24.83
CA PHE A 273 16.14 12.43 -24.01
C PHE A 273 17.65 12.61 -23.96
N THR A 274 18.09 13.85 -24.13
CA THR A 274 19.44 14.28 -23.78
C THR A 274 19.64 14.27 -22.25
N ALA A 275 20.89 14.31 -21.78
CA ALA A 275 21.17 14.40 -20.34
C ALA A 275 20.54 15.64 -19.69
N ALA A 276 20.52 16.78 -20.40
CA ALA A 276 19.88 18.01 -19.93
C ALA A 276 18.36 17.85 -19.82
N GLN A 277 17.71 17.24 -20.81
CA GLN A 277 16.28 16.95 -20.75
C GLN A 277 15.94 15.97 -19.62
N ARG A 278 16.74 14.93 -19.38
CA ARG A 278 16.53 14.02 -18.24
C ARG A 278 16.60 14.78 -16.92
N ALA A 279 17.61 15.62 -16.73
CA ALA A 279 17.73 16.43 -15.52
C ALA A 279 16.55 17.39 -15.34
N GLU A 280 16.14 18.10 -16.40
CA GLU A 280 14.98 19.00 -16.34
C GLU A 280 13.69 18.24 -16.01
N GLN A 281 13.45 17.09 -16.64
CA GLN A 281 12.23 16.31 -16.40
C GLN A 281 12.20 15.69 -15.01
N ILE A 282 13.35 15.28 -14.45
CA ILE A 282 13.42 14.82 -13.06
C ILE A 282 13.13 15.98 -12.10
N GLN A 283 13.69 17.18 -12.33
CA GLN A 283 13.34 18.36 -11.54
C GLN A 283 11.85 18.69 -11.61
N ARG A 284 11.25 18.56 -12.79
CA ARG A 284 9.81 18.72 -12.96
C ARG A 284 9.02 17.67 -12.18
N ALA A 285 9.39 16.39 -12.27
CA ALA A 285 8.71 15.31 -11.56
C ALA A 285 8.76 15.51 -10.04
N ILE A 286 9.89 15.98 -9.50
CA ILE A 286 10.03 16.35 -8.10
C ILE A 286 9.12 17.52 -7.75
N TRP A 287 9.08 18.57 -8.59
CA TRP A 287 8.19 19.70 -8.36
C TRP A 287 6.73 19.27 -8.30
N LEU A 288 6.28 18.41 -9.22
CA LEU A 288 4.90 17.89 -9.27
C LEU A 288 4.44 17.21 -7.97
N VAL A 289 5.34 16.69 -7.15
CA VAL A 289 4.99 16.01 -5.89
C VAL A 289 5.38 16.80 -4.65
N SER A 290 5.88 18.03 -4.82
CA SER A 290 6.37 18.88 -3.73
C SER A 290 5.26 19.75 -3.15
N ASP A 291 5.39 20.15 -1.88
CA ASP A 291 4.47 21.12 -1.26
C ASP A 291 4.43 22.47 -1.99
N ASP A 292 5.56 22.88 -2.59
CA ASP A 292 5.65 24.15 -3.30
C ASP A 292 4.75 24.21 -4.54
N ALA A 293 4.52 23.07 -5.20
CA ALA A 293 3.59 22.98 -6.31
C ALA A 293 2.12 23.06 -5.89
N HIS A 294 1.80 22.79 -4.63
CA HIS A 294 0.43 22.66 -4.14
C HIS A 294 0.10 23.64 -3.01
N ARG A 295 0.77 24.79 -3.01
CA ARG A 295 0.71 25.74 -1.91
C ARG A 295 -0.71 26.31 -1.77
N GLY A 296 -1.34 26.05 -0.64
CA GLY A 296 -2.68 26.55 -0.30
C GLY A 296 -3.82 25.63 -0.72
N GLU A 297 -3.50 24.49 -1.34
CA GLU A 297 -4.47 23.45 -1.69
C GLU A 297 -4.74 22.52 -0.51
N ARG A 298 -5.89 21.84 -0.56
CA ARG A 298 -6.40 20.96 0.50
C ARG A 298 -6.89 19.64 -0.10
N PRO A 299 -6.92 18.55 0.69
CA PRO A 299 -7.54 17.31 0.26
C PRO A 299 -9.01 17.55 -0.14
N GLY A 300 -9.41 17.02 -1.29
CA GLY A 300 -10.74 17.15 -1.87
C GLY A 300 -10.92 18.34 -2.83
N ASP A 301 -9.95 19.25 -2.92
CA ASP A 301 -10.00 20.36 -3.88
C ASP A 301 -10.08 19.84 -5.34
N ARG A 302 -10.83 20.56 -6.17
CA ARG A 302 -11.10 20.21 -7.57
C ARG A 302 -10.55 21.29 -8.49
N GLY A 303 -9.36 21.06 -9.02
CA GLY A 303 -8.72 21.92 -10.01
C GLY A 303 -8.58 21.26 -11.38
N GLU A 304 -7.74 21.87 -12.21
CA GLU A 304 -7.08 21.25 -13.35
C GLU A 304 -6.37 19.95 -12.94
N PRO A 305 -6.06 19.02 -13.88
CA PRO A 305 -5.59 17.68 -13.53
C PRO A 305 -4.39 17.60 -12.58
N MET A 306 -3.48 18.58 -12.62
CA MET A 306 -2.35 18.66 -11.69
C MET A 306 -2.77 18.99 -10.24
N HIS A 307 -3.84 19.76 -10.08
CA HIS A 307 -4.36 20.26 -8.81
C HIS A 307 -5.72 19.62 -8.46
N ASP A 308 -5.98 18.43 -8.99
CA ASP A 308 -7.12 17.59 -8.63
C ASP A 308 -6.71 16.69 -7.46
N HIS A 309 -7.13 17.09 -6.26
CA HIS A 309 -6.83 16.42 -5.00
C HIS A 309 -8.02 15.63 -4.47
N ARG A 310 -8.89 15.17 -5.38
CA ARG A 310 -9.94 14.23 -5.01
C ARG A 310 -9.35 12.87 -4.65
N PHE A 311 -10.12 12.13 -3.88
CA PHE A 311 -9.83 10.77 -3.47
C PHE A 311 -11.12 9.93 -3.57
N PRO A 312 -11.03 8.60 -3.71
CA PRO A 312 -12.21 7.75 -3.66
C PRO A 312 -12.94 7.87 -2.33
N ASP A 313 -14.27 7.71 -2.38
CA ASP A 313 -15.11 7.67 -1.20
C ASP A 313 -14.63 6.56 -0.26
N ALA A 314 -14.57 6.89 1.03
CA ALA A 314 -14.06 6.02 2.09
C ALA A 314 -12.59 5.57 1.99
N GLN A 315 -11.80 6.10 1.06
CA GLN A 315 -10.36 5.86 0.99
C GLN A 315 -9.58 7.19 1.08
N PRO A 316 -9.68 7.93 2.20
CA PRO A 316 -8.78 9.05 2.41
C PRO A 316 -7.36 8.49 2.49
N GLY A 317 -6.42 9.09 1.74
CA GLY A 317 -5.07 8.55 1.60
C GLY A 317 -4.78 7.88 0.26
N MET A 318 -5.63 8.09 -0.75
CA MET A 318 -5.37 7.64 -2.13
C MET A 318 -5.85 8.67 -3.16
N GLY A 319 -4.98 9.02 -4.10
CA GLY A 319 -5.31 9.89 -5.23
C GLY A 319 -6.20 9.24 -6.30
N MET A 320 -6.86 10.07 -7.11
CA MET A 320 -7.70 9.57 -8.21
C MET A 320 -6.88 8.81 -9.27
N MET A 321 -7.30 7.58 -9.53
CA MET A 321 -6.72 6.71 -10.55
C MET A 321 -7.37 6.93 -11.93
N ARG A 322 -6.73 6.38 -12.98
CA ARG A 322 -7.19 6.54 -14.36
C ARG A 322 -8.65 6.07 -14.52
N MET A 323 -9.50 6.98 -15.01
CA MET A 323 -10.95 6.77 -15.21
C MET A 323 -11.74 6.44 -13.93
N ALA A 324 -11.15 6.64 -12.74
CA ALA A 324 -11.86 6.45 -11.48
C ALA A 324 -12.87 7.59 -11.23
N SER A 325 -13.93 7.26 -10.50
CA SER A 325 -14.84 8.22 -9.87
C SER A 325 -14.74 8.04 -8.34
N PRO A 326 -15.30 8.96 -7.53
CA PRO A 326 -15.26 8.81 -6.08
C PRO A 326 -15.73 7.43 -5.59
N GLY A 327 -16.83 6.90 -6.13
CA GLY A 327 -17.33 5.57 -5.76
C GLY A 327 -16.82 4.41 -6.61
N LEU A 328 -15.89 4.61 -7.56
CA LEU A 328 -15.51 3.54 -8.49
C LEU A 328 -14.04 3.62 -8.89
N MET A 329 -13.31 2.54 -8.65
CA MET A 329 -11.87 2.46 -8.88
C MET A 329 -11.45 1.12 -9.47
N PHE A 330 -10.45 1.14 -10.34
CA PHE A 330 -9.86 -0.08 -10.89
C PHE A 330 -8.72 -0.57 -10.00
N MET A 331 -8.81 -1.82 -9.56
CA MET A 331 -7.84 -2.51 -8.71
C MET A 331 -7.15 -3.61 -9.53
N SER A 332 -5.81 -3.64 -9.55
CA SER A 332 -5.07 -4.58 -10.39
C SER A 332 -5.32 -6.03 -9.93
N GLY A 333 -5.79 -6.88 -10.84
CA GLY A 333 -6.18 -8.27 -10.55
C GLY A 333 -7.63 -8.44 -10.07
N MET A 334 -8.31 -7.38 -9.63
CA MET A 334 -9.70 -7.44 -9.14
C MET A 334 -10.72 -6.75 -10.05
N GLY A 335 -10.27 -5.83 -10.91
CA GLY A 335 -11.16 -5.08 -11.78
C GLY A 335 -11.77 -3.87 -11.07
N TRP A 336 -12.97 -3.48 -11.49
CA TRP A 336 -13.63 -2.29 -10.96
C TRP A 336 -14.35 -2.59 -9.64
N MET A 337 -14.09 -1.78 -8.63
CA MET A 337 -14.60 -1.92 -7.27
C MET A 337 -15.17 -0.59 -6.75
N ASN A 338 -16.20 -0.67 -5.91
CA ASN A 338 -16.63 0.47 -5.10
C ASN A 338 -15.95 0.38 -3.73
N MET A 339 -15.10 1.37 -3.43
CA MET A 339 -14.27 1.35 -2.24
C MET A 339 -15.03 1.71 -0.95
N SER A 340 -16.26 2.18 -1.06
CA SER A 340 -17.18 2.48 0.05
C SER A 340 -18.11 1.32 0.42
N GLU A 341 -18.00 0.21 -0.30
CA GLU A 341 -18.85 -0.97 -0.14
C GLU A 341 -18.04 -2.20 0.26
N CYS A 342 -18.72 -3.17 0.85
CA CYS A 342 -18.18 -4.48 1.15
C CYS A 342 -17.75 -5.14 -0.16
N ALA A 343 -16.47 -5.52 -0.25
CA ALA A 343 -15.93 -6.17 -1.43
C ALA A 343 -16.59 -7.53 -1.74
N HIS A 344 -17.32 -8.11 -0.77
CA HIS A 344 -17.97 -9.41 -0.90
C HIS A 344 -19.50 -9.33 -1.10
N CYS A 345 -20.20 -8.37 -0.48
CA CYS A 345 -21.67 -8.30 -0.55
C CYS A 345 -22.23 -6.97 -1.10
N SER A 346 -21.35 -6.05 -1.53
CA SER A 346 -21.69 -4.74 -2.11
C SER A 346 -22.52 -3.81 -1.21
N MET A 347 -22.74 -4.16 0.05
CA MET A 347 -23.39 -3.27 1.01
C MET A 347 -22.44 -2.14 1.42
N PRO A 348 -22.95 -0.91 1.63
CA PRO A 348 -22.14 0.19 2.16
C PRO A 348 -21.46 -0.21 3.48
N ILE A 349 -20.20 0.18 3.65
CA ILE A 349 -19.44 0.01 4.89
C ILE A 349 -19.54 1.30 5.70
N ASP A 350 -19.84 1.15 7.00
CA ASP A 350 -19.66 2.22 7.97
C ASP A 350 -18.25 2.12 8.58
N PHE A 351 -17.36 3.00 8.15
CA PHE A 351 -15.97 3.03 8.63
C PHE A 351 -15.81 3.73 9.99
N GLU A 352 -16.87 4.32 10.53
CA GLU A 352 -16.88 4.89 11.88
C GLU A 352 -17.23 3.83 12.94
N ASP A 353 -17.90 2.74 12.57
CA ASP A 353 -18.14 1.60 13.46
C ASP A 353 -16.84 0.83 13.71
N ARG A 354 -16.28 1.04 14.91
CA ARG A 354 -15.04 0.38 15.36
C ARG A 354 -15.24 -1.04 15.90
N THR A 355 -16.48 -1.52 15.95
CA THR A 355 -16.83 -2.82 16.55
C THR A 355 -17.24 -3.85 15.50
N SER A 356 -17.33 -3.45 14.23
CA SER A 356 -17.58 -4.33 13.10
C SER A 356 -16.57 -4.10 11.99
N GLY A 357 -16.70 -4.84 10.88
CA GLY A 357 -15.74 -4.80 9.79
C GLY A 357 -14.53 -5.72 9.96
N ALA A 358 -13.96 -6.09 8.83
CA ALA A 358 -12.72 -6.83 8.73
C ALA A 358 -11.98 -6.46 7.45
N THR A 359 -10.70 -6.80 7.39
CA THR A 359 -9.95 -6.87 6.13
C THR A 359 -9.59 -8.31 5.81
N VAL A 360 -9.59 -8.64 4.52
CA VAL A 360 -9.12 -9.92 3.97
C VAL A 360 -7.90 -9.63 3.12
N SER A 361 -6.76 -10.26 3.45
CA SER A 361 -5.58 -10.26 2.58
C SER A 361 -5.38 -11.66 1.98
N VAL A 362 -5.40 -11.75 0.65
CA VAL A 362 -5.11 -12.98 -0.11
C VAL A 362 -4.59 -12.60 -1.49
N ASP A 363 -3.73 -13.44 -2.08
CA ASP A 363 -3.11 -13.24 -3.40
C ASP A 363 -2.59 -11.82 -3.69
N GLY A 364 -1.94 -11.21 -2.71
CA GLY A 364 -1.31 -9.91 -2.88
C GLY A 364 -2.25 -8.70 -2.80
N TRP A 365 -3.52 -8.85 -2.50
CA TRP A 365 -4.45 -7.73 -2.29
C TRP A 365 -5.02 -7.74 -0.88
N THR A 366 -5.52 -6.58 -0.42
CA THR A 366 -6.26 -6.44 0.85
C THR A 366 -7.59 -5.75 0.60
N MET A 367 -8.69 -6.32 1.09
CA MET A 367 -10.04 -5.79 0.86
C MET A 367 -10.80 -5.58 2.16
N ASN A 368 -11.55 -4.49 2.21
CA ASN A 368 -12.48 -4.21 3.29
C ASN A 368 -13.78 -5.01 3.10
N VAL A 369 -14.22 -5.66 4.16
CA VAL A 369 -15.49 -6.37 4.22
C VAL A 369 -16.23 -6.00 5.50
N ARG A 370 -17.55 -6.04 5.45
CA ARG A 370 -18.40 -5.49 6.51
C ARG A 370 -18.56 -6.40 7.73
N CYS A 371 -18.42 -7.71 7.57
CA CYS A 371 -18.56 -8.68 8.65
C CYS A 371 -17.59 -9.85 8.50
N VAL A 372 -17.42 -10.61 9.59
CA VAL A 372 -16.51 -11.76 9.60
C VAL A 372 -16.95 -12.89 8.67
N LEU A 373 -18.26 -13.14 8.49
CA LEU A 373 -18.77 -14.07 7.48
C LEU A 373 -18.29 -13.69 6.08
N CYS A 374 -18.47 -12.42 5.68
CA CYS A 374 -18.00 -11.94 4.38
C CYS A 374 -16.48 -12.13 4.24
N ALA A 375 -15.73 -11.96 5.35
CA ALA A 375 -14.29 -12.17 5.34
C ALA A 375 -13.90 -13.62 5.07
N ARG A 376 -14.57 -14.57 5.72
CA ARG A 376 -14.37 -16.02 5.51
C ARG A 376 -14.73 -16.43 4.10
N ASP A 377 -15.93 -16.06 3.64
CA ASP A 377 -16.47 -16.52 2.38
C ASP A 377 -15.66 -15.92 1.20
N MET A 378 -15.23 -14.66 1.31
CA MET A 378 -14.31 -14.05 0.35
C MET A 378 -12.93 -14.73 0.35
N ALA A 379 -12.38 -15.08 1.51
CA ALA A 379 -11.13 -15.83 1.59
C ALA A 379 -11.25 -17.21 0.92
N ALA A 380 -12.39 -17.90 1.08
CA ALA A 380 -12.65 -19.20 0.48
C ALA A 380 -12.82 -19.18 -1.04
N GLN A 381 -13.00 -18.00 -1.65
CA GLN A 381 -13.05 -17.82 -3.11
C GLN A 381 -11.67 -17.77 -3.77
N SER A 382 -10.60 -17.66 -2.99
CA SER A 382 -9.23 -17.58 -3.48
C SER A 382 -8.45 -18.83 -3.08
N GLU A 383 -7.55 -19.28 -3.95
CA GLU A 383 -6.63 -20.36 -3.62
C GLU A 383 -5.52 -19.87 -2.67
N GLY A 384 -5.09 -20.74 -1.75
CA GLY A 384 -3.97 -20.49 -0.86
C GLY A 384 -4.34 -19.91 0.50
N ARG A 385 -3.35 -19.31 1.17
CA ARG A 385 -3.49 -18.77 2.53
C ARG A 385 -4.06 -17.36 2.52
N ALA A 386 -4.94 -17.10 3.48
CA ALA A 386 -5.57 -15.81 3.72
C ALA A 386 -5.30 -15.31 5.14
N ILE A 387 -5.29 -13.99 5.29
CA ILE A 387 -5.25 -13.33 6.60
C ILE A 387 -6.53 -12.50 6.75
N VAL A 388 -7.30 -12.77 7.79
CA VAL A 388 -8.44 -11.94 8.18
C VAL A 388 -8.07 -11.12 9.41
N ARG A 389 -8.28 -9.80 9.36
CA ARG A 389 -8.10 -8.91 10.51
C ARG A 389 -9.45 -8.28 10.82
N ALA A 390 -10.07 -8.68 11.91
CA ALA A 390 -11.44 -8.27 12.26
C ALA A 390 -11.49 -7.55 13.61
N ASN A 391 -12.49 -6.68 13.77
CA ASN A 391 -12.81 -6.10 15.06
C ASN A 391 -13.58 -7.11 15.93
N THR A 392 -13.41 -6.99 17.24
CA THR A 392 -14.19 -7.71 18.26
C THR A 392 -14.99 -6.68 19.07
N GLU A 393 -15.70 -7.13 20.10
CA GLU A 393 -16.31 -6.23 21.09
C GLU A 393 -15.29 -5.42 21.90
N ASP A 394 -14.02 -5.85 21.94
CA ASP A 394 -12.94 -5.17 22.63
C ASP A 394 -11.91 -4.63 21.61
N PRO A 395 -11.88 -3.31 21.35
CA PRO A 395 -10.94 -2.69 20.42
C PRO A 395 -9.45 -2.94 20.77
N ALA A 396 -9.13 -3.26 22.02
CA ALA A 396 -7.78 -3.61 22.44
C ALA A 396 -7.37 -5.03 21.99
N ARG A 397 -8.34 -5.90 21.69
CA ARG A 397 -8.16 -7.31 21.34
C ARG A 397 -8.71 -7.60 19.93
N PRO A 398 -8.06 -7.08 18.87
CA PRO A 398 -8.47 -7.38 17.50
C PRO A 398 -8.28 -8.88 17.21
N LEU A 399 -9.16 -9.41 16.37
CA LEU A 399 -9.03 -10.76 15.86
C LEU A 399 -8.10 -10.77 14.64
N ILE A 400 -7.16 -11.70 14.65
CA ILE A 400 -6.30 -12.05 13.51
C ILE A 400 -6.50 -13.54 13.26
N LEU A 401 -7.07 -13.87 12.11
CA LEU A 401 -7.18 -15.24 11.63
C LEU A 401 -6.20 -15.47 10.48
N ILE A 402 -5.60 -16.65 10.48
CA ILE A 402 -4.68 -17.10 9.43
C ILE A 402 -5.16 -18.47 8.97
N SER A 403 -5.47 -18.61 7.68
CA SER A 403 -5.75 -19.91 7.09
C SER A 403 -4.46 -20.60 6.65
N ASP A 404 -4.50 -21.93 6.59
CA ASP A 404 -3.52 -22.73 5.86
C ASP A 404 -3.94 -22.94 4.38
N GLU A 405 -3.16 -23.73 3.62
CA GLU A 405 -3.44 -24.03 2.21
C GLU A 405 -4.73 -24.86 2.00
N ARG A 406 -5.32 -25.43 3.06
CA ARG A 406 -6.59 -26.18 3.03
C ARG A 406 -7.77 -25.32 3.47
N GLY A 407 -7.53 -24.07 3.85
CA GLY A 407 -8.56 -23.20 4.41
C GLY A 407 -8.83 -23.46 5.90
N GLU A 408 -7.99 -24.23 6.60
CA GLU A 408 -8.12 -24.43 8.05
C GLU A 408 -7.60 -23.20 8.80
N TRP A 409 -8.38 -22.68 9.74
CA TRP A 409 -8.10 -21.41 10.41
C TRP A 409 -7.40 -21.56 11.76
N THR A 410 -6.48 -20.65 12.02
CA THR A 410 -5.90 -20.38 13.36
C THR A 410 -6.24 -18.97 13.80
N SER A 411 -6.28 -18.74 15.12
CA SER A 411 -6.66 -17.47 15.73
C SER A 411 -5.61 -17.02 16.75
N ASN A 412 -5.37 -15.72 16.83
CA ASN A 412 -4.60 -15.11 17.94
C ASN A 412 -5.36 -15.11 19.27
N LEU A 413 -6.68 -15.24 19.23
CA LEU A 413 -7.57 -15.32 20.39
C LEU A 413 -7.99 -16.78 20.63
N PRO A 414 -7.54 -17.45 21.71
CA PRO A 414 -7.79 -18.87 21.93
C PRO A 414 -9.26 -19.18 22.24
N ASP A 415 -9.95 -18.27 22.92
CA ASP A 415 -11.35 -18.44 23.35
C ASP A 415 -12.35 -17.78 22.38
N VAL A 416 -11.90 -17.40 21.18
CA VAL A 416 -12.76 -16.71 20.20
C VAL A 416 -14.01 -17.52 19.89
N VAL A 417 -15.14 -16.84 19.87
CA VAL A 417 -16.41 -17.41 19.40
C VAL A 417 -17.05 -16.48 18.38
N PHE A 418 -17.87 -17.06 17.51
CA PHE A 418 -18.52 -16.34 16.42
C PHE A 418 -20.04 -16.41 16.56
N LEU A 419 -20.68 -15.28 16.33
CA LEU A 419 -22.10 -15.19 16.01
C LEU A 419 -22.24 -15.32 14.50
N GLU A 420 -23.13 -16.20 14.06
CA GLU A 420 -23.57 -16.26 12.68
C GLU A 420 -25.00 -16.82 12.61
N VAL A 421 -25.94 -15.90 12.43
CA VAL A 421 -27.38 -16.18 12.28
C VAL A 421 -27.88 -15.56 10.97
N PRO A 422 -28.84 -16.18 10.26
CA PRO A 422 -29.44 -15.56 9.08
C PRO A 422 -30.06 -14.21 9.42
N GLY A 423 -29.74 -13.18 8.64
CA GLY A 423 -30.22 -11.83 8.87
C GLY A 423 -30.11 -10.94 7.63
N PRO A 424 -30.70 -9.74 7.65
CA PRO A 424 -30.67 -8.81 6.53
C PRO A 424 -29.26 -8.25 6.30
N HIS A 425 -28.81 -8.24 5.04
CA HIS A 425 -27.51 -7.69 4.62
C HIS A 425 -27.24 -6.25 5.11
N PRO A 426 -28.22 -5.32 5.11
CA PRO A 426 -28.02 -3.97 5.64
C PRO A 426 -27.59 -3.88 7.11
N SER A 427 -27.81 -4.93 7.92
CA SER A 427 -27.29 -5.00 9.30
C SER A 427 -26.40 -6.22 9.53
N CYS A 428 -25.81 -6.81 8.48
CA CYS A 428 -25.02 -8.06 8.58
C CYS A 428 -23.94 -8.09 9.68
N SER A 429 -23.37 -6.94 10.06
CA SER A 429 -22.42 -6.83 11.19
C SER A 429 -23.03 -7.15 12.56
N ALA A 430 -24.35 -7.04 12.72
CA ALA A 430 -25.08 -7.44 13.92
C ALA A 430 -25.41 -8.95 13.94
N TRP A 431 -25.51 -9.57 12.76
CA TRP A 431 -25.85 -10.98 12.58
C TRP A 431 -24.64 -11.89 12.40
N SER A 432 -23.47 -11.31 12.11
CA SER A 432 -22.19 -12.00 11.93
C SER A 432 -21.06 -11.24 12.62
N LYS A 433 -20.61 -11.70 13.78
CA LYS A 433 -19.60 -11.00 14.61
C LYS A 433 -18.66 -11.97 15.34
N ALA A 434 -17.42 -11.55 15.56
CA ALA A 434 -16.47 -12.28 16.39
C ALA A 434 -16.40 -11.67 17.79
N PHE A 435 -16.25 -12.52 18.80
CA PHE A 435 -16.14 -12.13 20.20
C PHE A 435 -14.89 -12.71 20.83
N THR A 436 -14.28 -11.98 21.77
CA THR A 436 -13.06 -12.45 22.44
C THR A 436 -13.30 -13.67 23.35
N GLY A 437 -14.56 -13.99 23.64
CA GLY A 437 -14.95 -15.12 24.48
C GLY A 437 -16.46 -15.31 24.59
N ARG A 438 -16.86 -16.46 25.15
CA ARG A 438 -18.26 -16.84 25.38
C ARG A 438 -19.05 -15.79 26.17
N ALA A 439 -18.46 -15.25 27.24
CA ALA A 439 -19.14 -14.26 28.09
C ALA A 439 -19.49 -12.97 27.34
N ALA A 440 -18.61 -12.52 26.44
CA ALA A 440 -18.85 -11.36 25.60
C ALA A 440 -19.95 -11.62 24.56
N PHE A 441 -19.96 -12.81 23.96
CA PHE A 441 -21.04 -13.26 23.08
C PHE A 441 -22.40 -13.25 23.82
N ASP A 442 -22.48 -13.88 25.00
CA ASP A 442 -23.75 -13.96 25.74
C ASP A 442 -24.24 -12.56 26.17
N ALA A 443 -23.33 -11.67 26.55
CA ALA A 443 -23.65 -10.29 26.88
C ALA A 443 -24.20 -9.53 25.67
N TYR A 444 -23.60 -9.72 24.49
CA TYR A 444 -24.09 -9.12 23.25
C TYR A 444 -25.47 -9.64 22.86
N VAL A 445 -25.68 -10.97 22.86
CA VAL A 445 -26.98 -11.56 22.52
C VAL A 445 -28.09 -11.07 23.46
N LYS A 446 -27.80 -10.95 24.76
CA LYS A 446 -28.75 -10.44 25.74
C LYS A 446 -29.10 -8.96 25.55
N ALA A 447 -28.16 -8.17 25.05
CA ALA A 447 -28.30 -6.72 24.92
C ALA A 447 -28.68 -6.26 23.50
N SER A 448 -28.68 -7.17 22.52
CA SER A 448 -29.01 -6.86 21.13
C SER A 448 -30.49 -6.52 20.98
N ASP A 449 -30.77 -5.46 20.22
CA ASP A 449 -32.12 -5.11 19.77
C ASP A 449 -32.57 -5.93 18.54
N GLU A 450 -31.64 -6.68 17.91
CA GLU A 450 -31.94 -7.58 16.80
C GLU A 450 -32.52 -8.92 17.32
N ASP A 451 -33.44 -9.52 16.57
CA ASP A 451 -33.98 -10.86 16.88
C ASP A 451 -32.97 -11.95 16.50
N LEU A 452 -31.95 -12.10 17.34
CA LEU A 452 -30.91 -13.12 17.15
C LEU A 452 -31.40 -14.55 17.44
N GLY A 453 -32.67 -14.73 17.84
CA GLY A 453 -33.26 -16.04 18.15
C GLY A 453 -32.48 -16.84 19.19
N GLU A 454 -32.44 -18.17 19.02
CA GLU A 454 -31.61 -19.07 19.83
C GLU A 454 -30.15 -19.08 19.36
N ALA A 455 -29.55 -17.91 19.13
CA ALA A 455 -28.16 -17.79 18.69
C ALA A 455 -27.22 -18.60 19.60
N LYS A 456 -26.44 -19.48 18.98
CA LYS A 456 -25.41 -20.27 19.67
C LYS A 456 -24.03 -19.77 19.25
N PRO A 457 -23.07 -19.68 20.19
CA PRO A 457 -21.70 -19.33 19.86
C PRO A 457 -21.10 -20.47 19.03
N LEU A 458 -20.49 -20.13 17.91
CA LEU A 458 -19.73 -21.06 17.10
C LEU A 458 -18.27 -21.04 17.53
N SER A 459 -17.66 -22.21 17.66
CA SER A 459 -16.21 -22.34 17.73
C SER A 459 -15.56 -21.94 16.39
N LEU A 460 -14.25 -21.70 16.40
CA LEU A 460 -13.49 -21.41 15.18
C LEU A 460 -13.64 -22.52 14.13
N ALA A 461 -13.64 -23.80 14.55
CA ALA A 461 -13.79 -24.93 13.66
C ALA A 461 -15.19 -24.98 13.02
N GLU A 462 -16.25 -24.78 13.82
CA GLU A 462 -17.62 -24.75 13.31
C GLU A 462 -17.86 -23.57 12.38
N TRP A 463 -17.32 -22.39 12.72
CA TRP A 463 -17.43 -21.19 11.89
C TRP A 463 -16.61 -21.31 10.59
N GLY A 464 -15.41 -21.87 10.66
CA GLY A 464 -14.52 -22.05 9.51
C GLY A 464 -14.99 -23.13 8.53
N ALA A 465 -15.73 -24.13 9.00
CA ALA A 465 -16.31 -25.18 8.16
C ALA A 465 -17.53 -24.74 7.34
N ARG A 466 -18.08 -23.56 7.63
CA ARG A 466 -19.18 -22.97 6.85
C ARG A 466 -18.62 -22.25 5.62
N ASN A 467 -19.43 -22.20 4.57
CA ASN A 467 -19.16 -21.40 3.39
C ASN A 467 -20.49 -20.95 2.78
N GLY A 468 -20.75 -19.65 2.81
CA GLY A 468 -21.95 -19.04 2.22
C GLY A 468 -21.85 -18.82 0.71
N GLY A 469 -20.66 -18.98 0.12
CA GLY A 469 -20.41 -18.68 -1.29
C GLY A 469 -20.50 -17.17 -1.59
N GLU A 470 -20.80 -16.83 -2.84
CA GLU A 470 -21.05 -15.45 -3.25
C GLU A 470 -22.50 -15.06 -2.90
N PRO A 471 -22.73 -13.96 -2.15
CA PRO A 471 -24.06 -13.59 -1.70
C PRO A 471 -24.89 -13.02 -2.85
N ASP A 472 -26.21 -13.22 -2.81
CA ASP A 472 -27.16 -12.69 -3.81
C ASP A 472 -27.12 -11.16 -3.96
N SER A 473 -26.59 -10.45 -2.96
CA SER A 473 -26.43 -9.00 -2.99
C SER A 473 -25.16 -8.52 -3.65
N TYR A 474 -24.23 -9.41 -4.02
CA TYR A 474 -22.99 -9.02 -4.67
C TYR A 474 -23.25 -8.48 -6.07
N GLU A 475 -22.67 -7.32 -6.34
CA GLU A 475 -22.71 -6.68 -7.63
C GLU A 475 -21.30 -6.42 -8.14
N ARG A 476 -20.89 -7.17 -9.16
CA ARG A 476 -19.65 -6.88 -9.88
C ARG A 476 -19.77 -5.53 -10.60
N ARG A 477 -18.98 -4.55 -10.18
CA ARG A 477 -19.00 -3.21 -10.77
C ARG A 477 -18.40 -3.24 -12.18
N LYS A 478 -18.97 -2.43 -13.08
CA LYS A 478 -18.48 -2.24 -14.46
C LYS A 478 -17.99 -0.80 -14.61
N GLY A 479 -16.72 -0.64 -14.93
CA GLY A 479 -16.17 0.67 -15.27
C GLY A 479 -16.30 1.02 -16.74
N PRO A 480 -15.78 2.20 -17.14
CA PRO A 480 -15.89 2.69 -18.52
C PRO A 480 -15.23 1.79 -19.57
N VAL A 481 -14.21 1.03 -19.17
CA VAL A 481 -13.46 0.06 -19.97
C VAL A 481 -13.10 -1.15 -19.08
N GLU A 482 -12.69 -2.28 -19.65
CA GLU A 482 -12.31 -3.46 -18.86
C GLU A 482 -11.08 -3.19 -17.96
N ASN A 483 -10.00 -2.65 -18.55
CA ASN A 483 -8.79 -2.25 -17.83
C ASN A 483 -8.27 -0.91 -18.39
N PRO A 484 -8.25 0.17 -17.58
CA PRO A 484 -7.84 1.50 -18.04
C PRO A 484 -6.33 1.62 -18.33
N TYR A 485 -5.51 0.69 -17.85
CA TYR A 485 -4.05 0.68 -18.00
C TYR A 485 -3.54 -0.27 -19.10
N LYS A 486 -4.44 -1.07 -19.70
CA LYS A 486 -4.15 -1.93 -20.86
C LYS A 486 -5.02 -1.55 -22.08
N PRO A 487 -5.00 -0.28 -22.55
CA PRO A 487 -5.82 0.12 -23.69
C PRO A 487 -5.35 -0.59 -24.97
N GLY A 488 -6.21 -1.44 -25.54
CA GLY A 488 -5.94 -2.20 -26.78
C GLY A 488 -6.09 -3.72 -26.68
N LEU A 489 -6.21 -4.28 -25.47
CA LEU A 489 -6.66 -5.66 -25.26
C LEU A 489 -8.18 -5.67 -25.15
N ALA A 490 -8.87 -5.42 -26.26
CA ALA A 490 -10.30 -5.71 -26.35
C ALA A 490 -10.46 -7.24 -26.48
N GLY A 491 -10.81 -7.89 -25.36
CA GLY A 491 -11.32 -9.27 -25.36
C GLY A 491 -10.27 -10.37 -25.53
N GLY A 492 -10.13 -11.18 -24.48
CA GLY A 492 -9.68 -12.55 -24.61
C GLY A 492 -8.35 -12.86 -23.93
N LEU A 493 -8.40 -13.06 -22.62
CA LEU A 493 -7.82 -14.26 -22.01
C LEU A 493 -8.90 -14.83 -21.09
N ARG A 494 -9.47 -15.96 -21.53
CA ARG A 494 -10.19 -16.89 -20.65
C ARG A 494 -9.17 -17.66 -19.84
#